data_AF-A0A4Q4BT17-F1
#
_entry.id   AF-A0A4Q4BT17-F1
#
_cell.length_a   1.000
_cell.length_b   1.000
_cell.length_c   1.000
_cell.angle_alpha   90.00
_cell.angle_beta   90.00
_cell.angle_gamma   90.00
#
_symmetry.space_group_name_H-M   'P 1'
#
loop_
_entity.id
_entity.type
_entity.pdbx_description
1 polymer ?
#
loop_
_entity_poly.entity_id
_entity_poly.type
_entity_poly.pdbx_seq_one_letter_code
_entity_poly.pdbx_strand_id
1 'polypeptide(L)'
;MTGVVIRLVLLAMALFLAVRLLHRSAVARREWAVRDAALTRAEEWWARTHGGPFDQERREVPGDIAPYLGPNGPRSELRGPKPDQAAWVWGWICVVIAAFLAVSVVAQLSSGSV
;
A
#
# COMPACT_ATOMS: atom_id res chain seq x y z
N MET A 1 -5.50 37.23 15.17
CA MET A 1 -5.10 35.96 15.84
C MET A 1 -5.95 34.74 15.46
N THR A 2 -7.28 34.83 15.42
CA THR A 2 -8.18 33.67 15.14
C THR A 2 -7.91 32.97 13.80
N GLY A 3 -7.59 33.71 12.73
CA GLY A 3 -7.31 33.13 11.41
C GLY A 3 -6.05 32.25 11.35
N VAL A 4 -5.00 32.59 12.10
CA VAL A 4 -3.76 31.80 12.16
C VAL A 4 -4.00 30.50 12.92
N VAL A 5 -4.71 30.56 14.05
CA VAL A 5 -5.05 29.38 14.86
C VAL A 5 -5.87 28.39 14.05
N ILE A 6 -6.88 28.86 13.30
CA ILE A 6 -7.70 27.99 12.43
C ILE A 6 -6.82 27.28 11.39
N ARG A 7 -5.92 28.01 10.72
CA ARG A 7 -5.02 27.42 9.71
C ARG A 7 -4.08 26.37 10.32
N LEU A 8 -3.56 26.61 11.52
CA LEU A 8 -2.71 25.63 12.22
C LEU A 8 -3.48 24.36 12.61
N VAL A 9 -4.73 24.49 13.07
CA VAL A 9 -5.59 23.33 13.36
C VAL A 9 -5.88 22.53 12.09
N LEU A 10 -6.23 23.21 11.00
CA LEU A 10 -6.46 22.55 9.69
C LEU A 10 -5.19 21.87 9.17
N LEU A 11 -4.03 22.51 9.33
CA LEU A 11 -2.74 21.95 8.94
C LEU A 11 -2.44 20.67 9.71
N ALA A 12 -2.58 20.69 11.04
CA ALA A 12 -2.35 19.53 11.89
C ALA A 12 -3.32 18.38 11.53
N MET A 13 -4.59 18.70 11.29
CA MET A 13 -5.59 17.72 10.89
C MET A 13 -5.31 17.12 9.51
N ALA A 14 -4.93 17.94 8.53
CA ALA A 14 -4.55 17.48 7.19
C ALA A 14 -3.32 16.57 7.21
N LEU A 15 -2.30 16.91 7.99
CA LEU A 15 -1.11 16.07 8.17
C LEU A 15 -1.44 14.75 8.85
N PHE A 16 -2.26 14.78 9.91
CA PHE A 16 -2.69 13.56 10.59
C PHE A 16 -3.44 12.61 9.66
N LEU A 17 -4.38 13.13 8.87
CA LEU A 17 -5.11 12.37 7.85
C LEU A 17 -4.16 11.81 6.78
N ALA A 18 -3.25 12.63 6.26
CA ALA A 18 -2.26 12.21 5.28
C ALA A 18 -1.43 11.02 5.77
N VAL A 19 -0.84 11.14 6.96
CA VAL A 19 0.01 10.09 7.55
C VAL A 19 -0.81 8.81 7.75
N ARG A 20 -2.01 8.92 8.32
CA ARG A 20 -2.87 7.76 8.58
C ARG A 20 -3.25 7.03 7.30
N LEU A 21 -3.66 7.77 6.26
CA LEU A 21 -4.09 7.21 4.98
C LEU A 21 -2.92 6.58 4.22
N LEU A 22 -1.78 7.28 4.15
CA LEU A 22 -0.58 6.78 3.47
C LEU A 22 0.02 5.57 4.20
N HIS A 23 0.05 5.56 5.53
CA HIS A 23 0.57 4.43 6.29
C HIS A 23 -0.30 3.18 6.08
N ARG A 24 -1.62 3.30 6.23
CA ARG A 24 -2.56 2.18 6.03
C ARG A 24 -2.47 1.62 4.60
N SER A 25 -2.42 2.49 3.60
CA SER A 25 -2.35 2.08 2.20
C SER A 25 -0.97 1.51 1.83
N ALA A 26 0.12 2.01 2.42
CA ALA A 26 1.46 1.45 2.24
C ALA A 26 1.58 0.04 2.83
N VAL A 27 1.06 -0.19 4.04
CA VAL A 27 1.07 -1.52 4.68
C VAL A 27 0.26 -2.51 3.84
N ALA A 28 -0.97 -2.15 3.47
CA ALA A 28 -1.83 -3.01 2.64
C ALA A 28 -1.19 -3.34 1.27
N ARG A 29 -0.51 -2.37 0.64
CA ARG A 29 0.24 -2.58 -0.60
C ARG A 29 1.43 -3.50 -0.45
N ARG A 30 2.19 -3.37 0.65
CA ARG A 30 3.33 -4.26 0.92
C ARG A 30 2.87 -5.70 1.15
N GLU A 31 1.87 -5.89 2.00
CA GLU A 31 1.31 -7.21 2.27
C GLU A 31 0.73 -7.86 1.01
N TRP A 32 0.00 -7.08 0.20
CA TRP A 32 -0.52 -7.55 -1.08
C TRP A 32 0.61 -7.92 -2.04
N ALA A 33 1.64 -7.07 -2.20
CA ALA A 33 2.74 -7.34 -3.11
C ALA A 33 3.57 -8.57 -2.71
N VAL A 34 3.81 -8.78 -1.42
CA VAL A 34 4.50 -9.98 -0.92
C VAL A 34 3.69 -11.23 -1.22
N ARG A 35 2.38 -11.18 -0.99
CA ARG A 35 1.46 -12.29 -1.28
C ARG A 35 1.39 -12.60 -2.78
N ASP A 36 1.25 -11.57 -3.60
CA ASP A 36 1.17 -11.67 -5.05
C ASP A 36 2.46 -12.27 -5.63
N ALA A 37 3.62 -11.85 -5.13
CA ALA A 37 4.91 -12.43 -5.50
C ALA A 37 5.05 -13.90 -5.07
N ALA A 38 4.55 -14.27 -3.89
CA ALA A 38 4.56 -15.67 -3.45
C ALA A 38 3.63 -16.55 -4.30
N LEU A 39 2.45 -16.06 -4.66
CA LEU A 39 1.51 -16.73 -5.56
C LEU A 39 2.09 -16.90 -6.97
N THR A 40 2.72 -15.86 -7.50
CA THR A 40 3.36 -15.92 -8.83
C THR A 40 4.48 -16.96 -8.86
N ARG A 41 5.30 -17.02 -7.80
CA ARG A 41 6.32 -18.08 -7.66
C ARG A 41 5.71 -19.47 -7.49
N ALA A 42 4.58 -19.59 -6.81
CA ALA A 42 3.84 -20.84 -6.70
C ALA A 42 3.31 -21.31 -8.06
N GLU A 43 2.78 -20.39 -8.88
CA GLU A 43 2.35 -20.65 -10.25
C GLU A 43 3.51 -21.12 -11.13
N GLU A 44 4.65 -20.43 -11.08
CA GLU A 44 5.86 -20.80 -11.84
C GLU A 44 6.46 -22.14 -11.38
N TRP A 45 6.44 -22.42 -10.07
CA TRP A 45 6.90 -23.69 -9.53
C TRP A 45 5.97 -24.82 -9.98
N TRP A 46 4.66 -24.62 -9.90
CA TRP A 46 3.67 -25.60 -10.33
C TRP A 46 3.78 -25.91 -11.81
N ALA A 47 3.86 -24.89 -12.67
CA ALA A 47 4.02 -25.04 -14.12
C ALA A 47 5.33 -25.73 -14.52
N ARG A 48 6.40 -25.57 -13.74
CA ARG A 48 7.67 -26.28 -13.95
C ARG A 48 7.65 -27.73 -13.49
N THR A 49 6.78 -28.06 -12.53
CA THR A 49 6.77 -29.38 -11.87
C THR A 49 5.65 -30.27 -12.39
N HIS A 50 4.58 -29.70 -12.94
CA HIS A 50 3.43 -30.42 -13.51
C HIS A 50 3.22 -29.95 -14.97
N GLY A 51 3.24 -30.88 -15.93
CA GLY A 51 2.94 -30.59 -17.34
C GLY A 51 4.04 -30.91 -18.36
N GLY A 52 5.15 -31.54 -17.94
CA GLY A 52 6.16 -32.10 -18.84
C GLY A 52 5.97 -33.60 -19.09
N PRO A 53 6.51 -34.17 -20.19
CA PRO A 53 6.41 -35.61 -20.50
C PRO A 53 7.09 -36.52 -19.47
N PHE A 54 7.90 -35.93 -18.59
CA PHE A 54 8.48 -36.55 -17.42
C PHE A 54 7.97 -35.76 -16.21
N ASP A 55 6.89 -36.23 -15.57
CA ASP A 55 6.52 -35.83 -14.20
C ASP A 55 7.62 -36.37 -13.25
N GLN A 56 8.84 -35.87 -13.43
CA GLN A 56 10.02 -36.36 -12.76
C GLN A 56 10.35 -35.47 -11.57
N GLU A 57 10.35 -36.15 -10.43
CA GLU A 57 10.79 -35.73 -9.11
C GLU A 57 9.82 -34.77 -8.42
N ARG A 58 9.15 -35.29 -7.39
CA ARG A 58 8.60 -34.52 -6.27
C ARG A 58 9.74 -33.71 -5.66
N ARG A 59 10.10 -32.59 -6.28
CA ARG A 59 10.92 -31.58 -5.62
C ARG A 59 10.14 -31.12 -4.41
N GLU A 60 10.82 -31.12 -3.27
CA GLU A 60 10.23 -30.57 -2.05
C GLU A 60 9.70 -29.17 -2.34
N VAL A 61 8.46 -28.93 -1.92
CA VAL A 61 7.82 -27.64 -2.10
C VAL A 61 8.58 -26.62 -1.23
N PRO A 62 9.11 -25.52 -1.80
CA PRO A 62 9.73 -24.48 -1.01
C PRO A 62 8.76 -23.97 0.08
N GLY A 63 9.23 -23.90 1.33
CA GLY A 63 8.37 -23.63 2.49
C GLY A 63 7.66 -22.28 2.45
N ASP A 64 8.19 -21.31 1.69
CA ASP A 64 7.60 -19.98 1.53
C ASP A 64 6.44 -19.93 0.52
N ILE A 65 6.36 -20.91 -0.40
CA ILE A 65 5.25 -21.04 -1.35
C ILE A 65 4.24 -22.14 -0.98
N ALA A 66 4.61 -23.06 -0.08
CA ALA A 66 3.75 -24.15 0.37
C ALA A 66 2.35 -23.70 0.85
N PRO A 67 2.17 -22.58 1.58
CA PRO A 67 0.83 -22.10 1.96
C PRO A 67 -0.06 -21.70 0.77
N TYR A 68 0.56 -21.34 -0.37
CA TYR A 68 -0.10 -20.85 -1.58
C TYR A 68 -0.36 -21.94 -2.62
N LEU A 69 0.01 -23.19 -2.31
CA LEU A 69 -0.26 -24.35 -3.15
C LEU A 69 -1.38 -25.19 -2.53
N GLY A 70 -2.38 -25.51 -3.34
CA GLY A 70 -3.46 -26.42 -3.03
C GLY A 70 -3.24 -27.80 -3.66
N PRO A 71 -4.14 -28.77 -3.38
CA PRO A 71 -4.04 -30.12 -3.94
C PRO A 71 -4.15 -30.15 -5.47
N ASN A 72 -4.79 -29.15 -6.08
CA ASN A 72 -5.02 -29.04 -7.52
C ASN A 72 -4.19 -27.94 -8.19
N GLY A 73 -3.21 -27.36 -7.49
CA GLY A 73 -2.34 -26.30 -8.00
C GLY A 73 -2.39 -25.00 -7.21
N PRO A 74 -1.90 -23.89 -7.79
CA PRO A 74 -1.77 -22.60 -7.11
C PRO A 74 -3.13 -22.05 -6.69
N ARG A 75 -3.20 -21.55 -5.45
CA ARG A 75 -4.40 -20.97 -4.85
C ARG A 75 -4.62 -19.52 -5.29
N SER A 76 -4.87 -19.33 -6.58
CA SER A 76 -5.12 -18.01 -7.19
C SER A 76 -6.23 -17.20 -6.51
N GLU A 77 -7.19 -17.87 -5.85
CA GLU A 77 -8.24 -17.27 -5.04
C GLU A 77 -7.70 -16.44 -3.86
N LEU A 78 -6.48 -16.72 -3.39
CA LEU A 78 -5.81 -15.96 -2.32
C LEU A 78 -5.25 -14.60 -2.79
N ARG A 79 -5.18 -14.36 -4.11
CA ARG A 79 -4.56 -13.15 -4.69
C ARG A 79 -5.27 -11.87 -4.26
N GLY A 80 -6.55 -11.96 -3.91
CA GLY A 80 -7.33 -10.85 -3.35
C GLY A 80 -7.40 -9.61 -4.25
N PRO A 81 -8.24 -8.62 -3.92
CA PRO A 81 -8.26 -7.37 -4.66
C PRO A 81 -6.99 -6.56 -4.39
N LYS A 82 -6.51 -5.86 -5.43
CA LYS A 82 -5.43 -4.88 -5.27
C LYS A 82 -5.89 -3.80 -4.26
N PRO A 83 -5.06 -3.41 -3.29
CA PRO A 83 -5.44 -2.48 -2.23
C PRO A 83 -5.87 -1.13 -2.80
N ASP A 84 -6.88 -0.55 -2.13
CA ASP A 84 -7.60 0.64 -2.57
C ASP A 84 -6.67 1.78 -3.00
N GLN A 85 -6.86 2.22 -4.25
CA GLN A 85 -6.14 3.34 -4.83
C GLN A 85 -6.67 4.68 -4.31
N ALA A 86 -7.94 4.76 -3.92
CA ALA A 86 -8.55 5.99 -3.46
C ALA A 86 -7.90 6.46 -2.15
N ALA A 87 -7.74 5.59 -1.14
CA ALA A 87 -7.07 5.96 0.11
C ALA A 87 -5.65 6.51 -0.08
N TRP A 88 -4.90 5.95 -1.04
CA TRP A 88 -3.56 6.44 -1.38
C TRP A 88 -3.61 7.83 -2.02
N VAL A 89 -4.50 8.03 -3.00
CA VAL A 89 -4.68 9.31 -3.68
C VAL A 89 -5.13 10.39 -2.68
N TRP A 90 -6.10 10.09 -1.83
CA TRP A 90 -6.55 11.00 -0.76
C TRP A 90 -5.42 11.35 0.21
N GLY A 91 -4.57 10.38 0.58
CA GLY A 91 -3.38 10.63 1.37
C GLY A 91 -2.48 11.71 0.76
N TRP A 92 -2.20 11.62 -0.55
CA TRP A 92 -1.41 12.63 -1.27
C TRP A 92 -2.13 13.98 -1.41
N ILE A 93 -3.44 13.98 -1.64
CA ILE A 93 -4.24 15.21 -1.67
C ILE A 93 -4.12 15.94 -0.32
N CYS A 94 -4.22 15.22 0.80
CA CYS A 94 -4.03 15.81 2.14
C CYS A 94 -2.63 16.41 2.33
N VAL A 95 -1.58 15.77 1.78
CA VAL A 95 -0.21 16.34 1.80
C VAL A 95 -0.15 17.67 1.04
N VAL A 96 -0.75 17.73 -0.15
CA VAL A 96 -0.78 18.96 -0.96
C VAL A 96 -1.53 20.07 -0.21
N ILE A 97 -2.70 19.77 0.37
CA ILE A 97 -3.47 20.72 1.18
C ILE A 97 -2.64 21.22 2.37
N ALA A 98 -1.94 20.32 3.07
CA ALA A 98 -1.07 20.69 4.18
C ALA A 98 0.06 21.63 3.72
N ALA A 99 0.68 21.38 2.57
CA ALA A 99 1.71 22.26 2.02
C ALA A 99 1.17 23.68 1.74
N PHE A 100 -0.02 23.80 1.13
CA PHE A 100 -0.66 25.10 0.91
C PHE A 100 -1.00 25.83 2.21
N LEU A 101 -1.50 25.12 3.22
CA LEU A 101 -1.79 25.69 4.53
C LEU A 101 -0.52 26.19 5.23
N ALA A 102 0.57 25.42 5.16
CA ALA A 102 1.86 25.82 5.73
C ALA A 102 2.39 27.10 5.06
N VAL A 103 2.37 27.16 3.72
CA VAL A 103 2.77 28.37 2.96
C VAL A 103 1.89 29.56 3.32
N SER A 104 0.57 29.37 3.45
CA SER A 104 -0.36 30.42 3.85
C SER A 104 -0.07 30.97 5.25
N VAL A 105 0.28 30.10 6.22
CA VAL A 105 0.66 30.52 7.57
C VAL A 105 1.97 31.32 7.54
N VAL A 106 2.98 30.85 6.82
CA VAL A 106 4.27 31.54 6.70
C VAL A 106 4.11 32.92 6.04
N ALA A 107 3.30 33.00 4.97
CA ALA A 107 3.01 34.27 4.30
C ALA A 107 2.34 35.28 5.26
N GLN A 108 1.40 34.83 6.09
CA GLN A 108 0.70 35.70 7.02
C GLN A 108 1.57 36.16 8.20
N LEU A 109 2.48 35.29 8.68
CA LEU A 109 3.43 35.64 9.73
C LEU A 109 4.49 36.64 9.21
N SER A 110 4.91 36.51 7.96
CA SER A 110 5.89 37.41 7.34
C SER A 110 5.32 38.78 6.94
N SER A 111 4.02 38.89 6.68
CA SER A 111 3.36 40.16 6.34
C SER A 111 3.00 41.04 7.54
N GLY A 112 3.26 40.61 8.78
CA GLY A 112 2.93 41.38 10.00
C GLY A 112 1.42 41.55 10.27
N SER A 113 0.55 40.90 9.49
CA SER A 113 -0.91 40.96 9.65
C SER A 113 -1.38 39.89 10.64
N VAL A 114 -1.44 40.25 11.93
CA VAL A 114 -1.88 39.36 13.02
C VAL A 114 -3.32 39.60 13.41
#